data_AF-A0A4Q1CQ66-F1
#
_entry.id   AF-A0A4Q1CQ66-F1
#
_cell.length_a   1.000
_cell.length_b   1.000
_cell.length_c   1.000
_cell.angle_alpha   90.00
_cell.angle_beta   90.00
_cell.angle_gamma   90.00
#
_symmetry.space_group_name_H-M   'P 1'
#
loop_
_entity.id
_entity.type
_entity.pdbx_description
1 polymer ?
#
loop_
_entity_poly.entity_id
_entity_poly.type
_entity_poly.pdbx_seq_one_letter_code
_entity_poly.pdbx_strand_id
1 'polypeptide(L)'
;MAIVCLVFKSISTTSLLRKGVLIGFIIYVFTLSIYFFFFADGNYYDKTPSSFQGVLVIVLSILFFYEQIKKPDTLFIYALPEFWYVTAVFIHAAGTFFIYIFAAFWLQNSANENDYMNIFGSLSILHNLLIAFATFKQYKDPLLSTTSKPITA
;
A
#
# COMPACT_ATOMS: atom_id res chain seq x y z
N MET A 1 -7.34 -0.38 -4.73
CA MET A 1 -7.36 0.61 -3.64
C MET A 1 -8.31 0.27 -2.49
N ALA A 2 -9.59 -0.06 -2.73
CA ALA A 2 -10.55 -0.37 -1.64
C ALA A 2 -10.05 -1.44 -0.64
N ILE A 3 -9.47 -2.54 -1.13
CA ILE A 3 -8.91 -3.60 -0.28
C ILE A 3 -7.75 -3.08 0.59
N VAL A 4 -6.85 -2.28 0.02
CA VAL A 4 -5.74 -1.65 0.75
C VAL A 4 -6.27 -0.71 1.83
N CYS A 5 -7.26 0.12 1.51
CA CYS A 5 -7.90 0.99 2.50
C CYS A 5 -8.62 0.20 3.61
N LEU A 6 -9.23 -0.94 3.29
CA LEU A 6 -9.86 -1.82 4.29
C LEU A 6 -8.81 -2.47 5.20
N VAL A 7 -7.68 -2.91 4.64
CA VAL A 7 -6.55 -3.46 5.41
C VAL A 7 -5.97 -2.39 6.32
N PHE A 8 -5.67 -1.19 5.81
CA PHE A 8 -5.17 -0.08 6.61
C PHE A 8 -6.17 0.38 7.67
N LYS A 9 -7.48 0.38 7.37
CA LYS A 9 -8.52 0.69 8.36
C LYS A 9 -8.62 -0.40 9.43
N SER A 10 -8.50 -1.67 9.07
CA SER A 10 -8.51 -2.79 10.01
C SER A 10 -7.30 -2.76 10.95
N ILE A 11 -6.16 -2.28 10.44
CA ILE A 11 -4.90 -2.18 11.19
C ILE A 11 -4.81 -0.85 11.97
N SER A 12 -5.55 0.19 11.55
CA SER A 12 -5.55 1.49 12.21
C SER A 12 -6.11 1.40 13.63
N THR A 13 -5.23 1.56 14.61
CA THR A 13 -5.56 1.53 16.04
C THR A 13 -5.75 2.94 16.60
N THR A 14 -5.17 3.96 15.96
CA THR A 14 -5.25 5.36 16.38
C THR A 14 -6.27 6.16 15.55
N SER A 15 -6.74 7.26 16.14
CA SER A 15 -7.68 8.17 15.46
C SER A 15 -7.03 8.95 14.31
N LEU A 16 -5.70 9.12 14.31
CA LEU A 16 -4.97 9.90 13.32
C LEU A 16 -4.77 9.10 12.02
N LEU A 17 -4.32 7.85 12.11
CA LEU A 17 -4.21 6.96 10.95
C LEU A 17 -5.57 6.67 10.32
N ARG A 18 -6.61 6.49 11.14
CA ARG A 18 -7.99 6.29 10.65
C ARG A 18 -8.51 7.51 9.88
N LYS A 19 -8.22 8.73 10.36
CA LYS A 19 -8.51 9.98 9.63
C LYS A 19 -7.70 10.07 8.34
N GLY A 20 -6.41 9.73 8.39
CA GLY A 20 -5.53 9.73 7.22
C GLY A 20 -6.02 8.77 6.11
N VAL A 21 -6.41 7.55 6.46
CA VAL A 21 -6.97 6.58 5.50
C VAL A 21 -8.26 7.08 4.86
N LEU A 22 -9.15 7.68 5.67
CA LEU A 22 -10.42 8.20 5.17
C LEU A 22 -10.24 9.42 4.26
N ILE A 23 -9.37 10.35 4.65
CA ILE A 23 -9.00 11.52 3.84
C ILE A 23 -8.33 11.07 2.54
N GLY A 24 -7.36 10.15 2.61
CA GLY A 24 -6.67 9.62 1.44
C GLY A 24 -7.62 8.91 0.47
N PHE A 25 -8.60 8.15 0.98
CA PHE A 25 -9.63 7.51 0.16
C PHE A 25 -10.54 8.54 -0.54
N ILE A 26 -10.98 9.58 0.18
CA ILE A 26 -11.79 10.67 -0.40
C ILE A 26 -11.01 11.39 -1.50
N ILE A 27 -9.74 11.76 -1.23
CA ILE A 27 -8.88 12.42 -2.20
C ILE A 27 -8.72 11.54 -3.45
N TYR A 28 -8.47 10.23 -3.29
CA TYR A 28 -8.36 9.31 -4.41
C TYR A 28 -9.63 9.27 -5.27
N VAL A 29 -10.81 9.10 -4.66
CA VAL A 29 -12.10 9.06 -5.38
C VAL A 29 -12.38 10.39 -6.07
N PHE A 30 -12.01 11.51 -5.45
CA PHE A 30 -12.17 12.84 -6.03
C PHE A 30 -11.27 13.05 -7.24
N THR A 31 -9.97 12.73 -7.14
CA THR A 31 -9.02 12.81 -8.26
C THR A 31 -9.44 11.89 -9.41
N LEU A 32 -9.91 10.68 -9.10
CA LEU A 32 -10.40 9.73 -10.11
C LEU A 32 -11.65 10.27 -10.81
N SER A 33 -12.60 10.86 -10.08
CA SER A 33 -13.80 11.47 -10.66
C SER A 33 -13.46 12.64 -11.59
N ILE A 34 -12.54 13.52 -11.18
CA ILE A 34 -12.06 14.63 -12.04
C ILE A 34 -11.39 14.06 -13.29
N TYR A 35 -10.52 13.07 -13.12
CA TYR A 35 -9.81 12.47 -14.24
C TYR A 35 -10.80 11.86 -15.26
N PHE A 36 -11.80 11.10 -14.81
CA PHE A 36 -12.84 10.55 -15.68
C PHE A 36 -13.69 11.63 -16.37
N PHE A 37 -13.93 12.76 -15.71
CA PHE A 37 -14.75 13.83 -16.29
C PHE A 37 -14.02 14.62 -17.38
N PHE A 38 -12.71 14.86 -17.21
CA PHE A 38 -11.94 15.73 -18.10
C PHE A 38 -11.08 15.00 -19.13
N PHE A 39 -10.67 13.75 -18.87
CA PHE A 39 -9.64 13.05 -19.65
C PHE A 39 -10.07 11.66 -20.14
N ALA A 40 -11.33 11.27 -19.97
CA ALA A 40 -11.83 9.98 -20.44
C ALA A 40 -12.01 9.95 -21.96
N ASP A 41 -10.92 9.93 -22.72
CA ASP A 41 -10.93 9.80 -24.19
C ASP A 41 -11.07 8.33 -24.66
N GLY A 42 -11.63 7.44 -23.83
CA GLY A 42 -11.89 6.04 -24.18
C GLY A 42 -10.64 5.15 -24.32
N ASN A 43 -9.43 5.69 -24.17
CA ASN A 43 -8.20 4.90 -24.14
C ASN A 43 -8.02 4.24 -22.76
N TYR A 44 -8.08 2.90 -22.76
CA TYR A 44 -8.22 2.04 -21.57
C TYR A 44 -6.99 1.97 -20.65
N TYR A 45 -5.88 2.63 -20.99
CA TYR A 45 -4.57 2.42 -20.38
C TYR A 45 -3.85 3.71 -19.96
N ASP A 46 -4.57 4.63 -19.32
CA ASP A 46 -3.91 5.78 -18.73
C ASP A 46 -3.35 5.44 -17.33
N LYS A 47 -2.04 5.62 -17.17
CA LYS A 47 -1.27 5.21 -15.98
C LYS A 47 -1.27 6.27 -14.89
N THR A 48 -1.83 7.45 -15.18
CA THR A 48 -1.85 8.62 -14.30
C THR A 48 -2.59 8.36 -12.96
N PRO A 49 -3.79 7.75 -12.94
CA PRO A 49 -4.49 7.45 -11.67
C PRO A 49 -3.73 6.43 -10.80
N SER A 50 -3.03 5.48 -11.44
CA SER A 50 -2.26 4.44 -10.77
C SER A 50 -1.03 5.00 -10.05
N SER A 51 -0.34 5.98 -10.66
CA SER A 51 0.78 6.70 -10.01
C SER A 51 0.32 7.44 -8.77
N PHE A 52 -0.82 8.15 -8.85
CA PHE A 52 -1.38 8.88 -7.71
C PHE A 52 -1.79 7.94 -6.56
N GLN A 53 -2.38 6.79 -6.89
CA GLN A 53 -2.66 5.74 -5.91
C GLN A 53 -1.37 5.27 -5.21
N GLY A 54 -0.29 5.05 -5.95
CA GLY A 54 1.01 4.64 -5.42
C GLY A 54 1.51 5.60 -4.32
N VAL A 55 1.48 6.91 -4.60
CA VAL A 55 1.89 7.95 -3.63
C VAL A 55 1.06 7.88 -2.36
N LEU A 56 -0.27 7.79 -2.47
CA LEU A 56 -1.15 7.70 -1.30
C LEU A 56 -0.84 6.48 -0.44
N VAL A 57 -0.62 5.32 -1.06
CA VAL A 57 -0.27 4.09 -0.35
C VAL A 57 1.09 4.21 0.35
N ILE A 58 2.08 4.83 -0.30
CA ILE A 58 3.40 5.10 0.29
C ILE A 58 3.26 6.00 1.52
N VAL A 59 2.53 7.12 1.42
CA VAL A 59 2.32 8.06 2.53
C VAL A 59 1.59 7.39 3.70
N LEU A 60 0.53 6.61 3.44
CA LEU A 60 -0.19 5.88 4.49
C LEU A 60 0.69 4.84 5.18
N SER A 61 1.56 4.16 4.43
CA SER A 61 2.51 3.20 4.99
C SER A 61 3.55 3.88 5.90
N ILE A 62 4.07 5.04 5.49
CA ILE A 62 5.00 5.84 6.32
C ILE A 62 4.31 6.30 7.61
N LEU A 63 3.08 6.79 7.51
CA LEU A 63 2.29 7.18 8.68
C LEU A 63 2.07 6.01 9.64
N PHE A 64 1.81 4.81 9.10
CA PHE A 64 1.72 3.59 9.91
C PHE A 64 3.02 3.29 10.64
N PHE A 65 4.17 3.27 9.95
CA PHE A 65 5.45 3.00 10.59
C PHE A 65 5.79 4.03 11.66
N TYR A 66 5.51 5.31 11.40
CA TYR A 66 5.71 6.39 12.36
C TYR A 66 4.89 6.18 13.65
N GLU A 67 3.64 5.76 13.53
CA GLU A 67 2.82 5.47 14.71
C GLU A 67 3.31 4.24 15.48
N GLN A 68 3.75 3.19 14.78
CA GLN A 68 4.27 1.98 15.43
C GLN A 68 5.58 2.26 16.18
N ILE A 69 6.44 3.16 15.68
CA ILE A 69 7.67 3.57 16.38
C ILE A 69 7.36 4.37 17.66
N LYS A 70 6.24 5.10 17.68
CA LYS A 70 5.86 5.94 18.83
C LYS A 70 5.21 5.17 19.99
N LYS A 71 4.76 3.94 19.75
CA LYS A 71 4.13 3.13 20.80
C LYS A 71 5.21 2.48 21.66
N PRO A 72 5.20 2.70 22.98
CA PRO A 72 6.06 1.96 23.90
C PRO A 72 5.48 0.54 24.07
N ASP A 73 5.67 -0.30 23.06
CA ASP A 73 5.32 -1.72 23.15
C ASP A 73 6.52 -2.53 23.65
N THR A 74 6.24 -3.57 24.43
CA THR A 74 7.28 -4.50 24.93
C THR A 74 7.83 -5.42 23.84
N LEU A 75 7.15 -5.46 22.69
CA LEU A 75 7.48 -6.26 21.52
C LEU A 75 8.03 -5.39 20.39
N PHE A 76 9.06 -5.89 19.71
CA PHE A 76 9.56 -5.23 18.51
C PHE A 76 8.52 -5.20 17.41
N ILE A 77 8.47 -4.10 16.65
CA ILE A 77 7.49 -3.90 15.57
C ILE A 77 7.53 -5.00 14.50
N TYR A 78 8.68 -5.62 14.24
CA TYR A 78 8.82 -6.71 13.26
C TYR A 78 8.25 -8.05 13.76
N ALA A 79 7.88 -8.16 15.04
CA ALA A 79 7.16 -9.32 15.55
C ALA A 79 5.69 -9.31 15.14
N LEU A 80 5.13 -8.13 14.87
CA LEU A 80 3.72 -7.93 14.54
C LEU A 80 3.44 -8.32 13.07
N PRO A 81 2.38 -9.11 12.80
CA PRO A 81 2.01 -9.46 11.42
C PRO A 81 1.62 -8.22 10.60
N GLU A 82 1.01 -7.20 11.23
CA GLU A 82 0.60 -5.94 10.60
C GLU A 82 1.78 -5.20 9.97
N PHE A 83 2.95 -5.25 10.61
CA PHE A 83 4.18 -4.66 10.08
C PHE A 83 4.55 -5.28 8.73
N TRP A 84 4.45 -6.60 8.60
CA TRP A 84 4.79 -7.31 7.36
C TRP A 84 3.78 -7.08 6.26
N TYR A 85 2.48 -7.00 6.60
CA TYR A 85 1.45 -6.59 5.63
C TYR A 85 1.71 -5.20 5.06
N VAL A 86 1.96 -4.21 5.92
CA VAL A 86 2.21 -2.84 5.49
C VAL A 86 3.55 -2.73 4.74
N THR A 87 4.58 -3.46 5.16
CA THR A 87 5.87 -3.53 4.45
C THR A 87 5.72 -4.11 3.04
N ALA A 88 4.96 -5.19 2.87
CA ALA A 88 4.69 -5.77 1.55
C ALA A 88 4.03 -4.77 0.61
N VAL A 89 3.01 -4.07 1.11
CA VAL A 89 2.27 -3.05 0.36
C VAL A 89 3.16 -1.85 0.04
N PHE A 90 3.96 -1.37 1.00
CA PHE A 90 4.89 -0.26 0.82
C PHE A 90 5.94 -0.54 -0.25
N ILE A 91 6.63 -1.69 -0.18
CA ILE A 91 7.68 -2.05 -1.14
C ILE A 91 7.10 -2.19 -2.54
N HIS A 92 5.94 -2.85 -2.66
CA HIS A 92 5.26 -3.01 -3.94
C HIS A 92 4.83 -1.66 -4.52
N ALA A 93 4.22 -0.79 -3.70
CA ALA A 93 3.79 0.54 -4.13
C ALA A 93 4.97 1.43 -4.52
N ALA A 94 6.05 1.45 -3.73
CA ALA A 94 7.26 2.21 -4.04
C ALA A 94 7.93 1.73 -5.33
N GLY A 95 8.09 0.42 -5.50
CA GLY A 95 8.70 -0.15 -6.70
C GLY A 95 7.88 0.10 -7.97
N THR A 96 6.56 -0.12 -7.91
CA THR A 96 5.67 0.12 -9.06
C THR A 96 5.47 1.60 -9.36
N PHE A 97 5.52 2.47 -8.36
CA PHE A 97 5.44 3.93 -8.56
C PHE A 97 6.56 4.46 -9.46
N PHE A 98 7.81 4.06 -9.21
CA PHE A 98 8.93 4.45 -10.09
C PHE A 98 8.71 3.97 -11.52
N ILE A 99 8.26 2.72 -11.68
CA ILE A 99 7.94 2.15 -12.98
C ILE A 99 6.84 2.95 -13.69
N TYR A 100 5.79 3.37 -12.99
CA TYR A 100 4.69 4.14 -13.60
C TYR A 100 5.09 5.54 -14.02
N ILE A 101 5.99 6.21 -13.27
CA ILE A 101 6.53 7.52 -13.69
C ILE A 101 7.31 7.40 -15.00
N PHE A 102 8.16 6.39 -15.13
CA PHE A 102 8.99 6.22 -16.32
C PHE A 102 8.28 5.50 -17.48
N ALA A 103 7.12 4.89 -17.22
CA ALA A 103 6.39 4.07 -18.19
C ALA A 103 6.10 4.81 -19.51
N ALA A 104 5.75 6.10 -19.46
CA ALA A 104 5.44 6.88 -20.65
C ALA A 104 6.64 7.10 -21.58
N PHE A 105 7.86 7.09 -21.03
CA PHE A 105 9.11 7.23 -21.79
C PHE A 105 9.65 5.86 -22.22
N TRP A 106 9.64 4.88 -21.30
CA TRP A 106 10.27 3.58 -21.52
C TRP A 106 9.52 2.64 -22.45
N LEU A 107 8.18 2.68 -22.45
CA LEU A 107 7.34 1.80 -23.26
C LEU A 107 7.12 2.29 -24.69
N GLN A 108 7.77 3.38 -25.10
CA GLN A 108 7.78 3.79 -26.52
C GLN A 108 8.58 2.82 -27.39
N ASN A 109 9.49 2.05 -26.78
CA ASN A 109 10.25 1.00 -27.44
C ASN A 109 9.75 -0.37 -26.98
N SER A 110 9.24 -1.18 -27.92
CA SER A 110 8.74 -2.53 -27.63
C SER A 110 9.81 -3.47 -27.08
N ALA A 111 11.10 -3.21 -27.34
CA ALA A 111 12.20 -3.97 -26.76
C ALA A 111 12.26 -3.87 -25.22
N ASN A 112 11.79 -2.75 -24.65
CA ASN A 112 11.85 -2.48 -23.20
C ASN A 112 10.64 -3.04 -22.44
N GLU A 113 9.62 -3.53 -23.15
CA GLU A 113 8.42 -4.09 -22.55
C GLU A 113 8.75 -5.31 -21.68
N ASN A 114 9.70 -6.13 -22.13
CA ASN A 114 10.10 -7.33 -21.40
C ASN A 114 10.79 -6.97 -20.07
N ASP A 115 11.63 -5.94 -20.06
CA ASP A 115 12.28 -5.45 -18.84
C ASP A 115 11.26 -4.86 -17.86
N TYR A 116 10.29 -4.10 -18.38
CA TYR A 116 9.16 -3.60 -17.59
C TYR A 116 8.41 -4.73 -16.89
N MET A 117 8.06 -5.78 -17.65
CA MET A 117 7.33 -6.93 -17.13
C MET A 117 8.17 -7.73 -16.13
N ASN A 118 9.48 -7.85 -16.33
CA ASN A 118 10.39 -8.53 -15.42
C ASN A 118 10.49 -7.81 -14.06
N ILE A 119 10.65 -6.48 -14.06
CA ILE A 119 10.72 -5.71 -12.81
C ILE A 119 9.36 -5.76 -12.08
N PHE A 120 8.26 -5.52 -12.82
CA PHE A 120 6.92 -5.59 -12.24
C PHE A 120 6.60 -6.98 -11.68
N GLY A 121 6.96 -8.03 -12.40
CA GLY A 121 6.81 -9.42 -11.97
C GLY A 121 7.63 -9.72 -10.71
N SER A 122 8.89 -9.29 -10.67
CA SER A 122 9.78 -9.48 -9.52
C SER A 122 9.24 -8.81 -8.26
N LEU A 123 8.76 -7.57 -8.38
CA LEU A 123 8.10 -6.84 -7.28
C LEU A 123 6.80 -7.51 -6.83
N SER A 124 6.06 -8.11 -7.76
CA SER A 124 4.83 -8.84 -7.44
C SER A 124 5.11 -10.14 -6.71
N ILE A 125 6.17 -10.87 -7.08
CA ILE A 125 6.63 -12.06 -6.36
C ILE A 125 7.05 -11.68 -4.94
N LEU A 126 7.88 -10.64 -4.79
CA LEU A 126 8.32 -10.17 -3.47
C LEU A 126 7.14 -9.75 -2.60
N HIS A 127 6.17 -9.04 -3.17
CA HIS A 127 4.93 -8.68 -2.48
C HIS A 127 4.20 -9.91 -1.94
N ASN A 128 3.97 -10.90 -2.79
CA ASN A 128 3.25 -12.12 -2.42
C ASN A 128 4.00 -12.92 -1.34
N LEU A 129 5.33 -13.00 -1.41
CA LEU A 129 6.15 -13.66 -0.38
C LEU A 129 6.02 -12.97 0.98
N LEU A 130 6.04 -11.63 1.02
CA LEU A 130 5.89 -10.88 2.26
C LEU A 130 4.48 -10.99 2.85
N ILE A 131 3.45 -11.02 2.00
CA ILE A 131 2.06 -11.28 2.45
C ILE A 131 1.92 -12.72 2.98
N ALA A 132 2.53 -13.71 2.33
CA ALA A 132 2.56 -15.09 2.83
C ALA A 132 3.29 -15.18 4.18
N PHE A 133 4.37 -14.44 4.36
CA PHE A 133 5.06 -14.36 5.64
C PHE A 133 4.20 -13.69 6.74
N ALA A 134 3.51 -12.61 6.41
CA ALA A 134 2.61 -11.90 7.32
C ALA A 134 1.45 -12.80 7.79
N THR A 135 0.82 -13.53 6.86
CA THR A 135 -0.25 -14.50 7.16
C THR A 135 0.25 -15.66 8.01
N PHE A 136 1.44 -16.20 7.72
CA PHE A 136 2.06 -17.24 8.55
C PHE A 136 2.32 -16.76 9.99
N LYS A 137 2.83 -15.53 10.14
CA LYS A 137 3.02 -14.90 11.46
C LYS A 137 1.70 -14.75 12.22
N GLN A 138 0.66 -14.27 11.53
CA GLN A 138 -0.67 -14.12 12.12
C GLN A 138 -1.28 -15.46 12.56
N TYR A 139 -1.07 -16.52 11.78
CA TYR A 139 -1.52 -17.87 12.12
C TYR A 139 -0.79 -18.43 13.35
N LYS A 140 0.52 -18.24 13.44
CA LYS A 140 1.34 -18.78 14.53
C LYS A 140 1.02 -18.15 15.88
N ASP A 141 0.79 -16.83 15.90
CA ASP A 141 0.62 -16.06 17.13
C ASP A 141 -0.67 -15.22 17.09
N PRO A 142 -1.87 -15.84 17.18
CA PRO A 142 -3.14 -15.14 17.02
C PRO A 142 -3.37 -14.07 18.11
N LEU A 143 -2.80 -14.28 19.31
CA LEU A 143 -2.93 -13.35 20.45
C LEU A 143 -2.19 -12.02 20.23
N LEU A 144 -1.14 -11.99 19.40
CA LEU A 144 -0.41 -10.75 19.07
C LEU A 144 -1.23 -9.80 18.20
N SER A 145 -2.16 -10.33 17.39
CA SER A 145 -3.07 -9.51 16.58
C SER A 145 -4.18 -8.85 17.41
N THR A 146 -4.54 -9.44 18.56
CA THR A 146 -5.63 -8.96 19.42
C THR A 146 -5.20 -7.92 20.46
N THR A 147 -3.94 -7.91 20.88
CA THR A 147 -3.41 -6.97 21.90
C THR A 147 -3.19 -5.55 21.40
N SER A 148 -3.34 -5.29 20.09
CA SER A 148 -3.30 -3.94 19.53
C SER A 148 -4.56 -3.11 19.83
N LYS A 149 -5.64 -3.74 20.31
CA LYS A 149 -6.79 -3.03 20.87
C LYS A 149 -6.44 -2.61 22.31
N PRO A 150 -6.43 -1.31 22.64
CA PRO A 150 -6.35 -0.91 24.05
C PRO A 150 -7.55 -1.53 24.77
N ILE A 151 -7.26 -2.23 25.86
CA ILE A 151 -8.26 -2.63 26.84
C ILE A 151 -8.83 -1.32 27.38
N THR A 152 -9.99 -0.91 26.87
CA THR A 152 -10.82 0.10 27.53
C THR A 152 -11.32 -0.54 28.82
N ALA A 153 -10.67 -0.19 29.93
CA ALA A 153 -11.25 -0.26 31.26
C ALA A 153 -12.29 0.85 31.41
#